data_AF-A0A7L2XMS0-F1
#
_entry.id   AF-A0A7L2XMS0-F1
#
_cell.length_a   1.000
_cell.length_b   1.000
_cell.length_c   1.000
_cell.angle_alpha   90.00
_cell.angle_beta   90.00
_cell.angle_gamma   90.00
#
_symmetry.space_group_name_H-M   'P 1'
#
loop_
_entity.id
_entity.type
_entity.pdbx_description
1 polymer ?
#
loop_
_entity_poly.entity_id
_entity_poly.type
_entity_poly.pdbx_seq_one_letter_code
_entity_poly.pdbx_strand_id
1 'polypeptide(L)'
;HPCDTFENWFYDETSQSCCYQCPSGYVKKKACPQDPDGDCMTCGPDQYLNNAFQKPRCDACVSCSKEPDLVEKQPCSFNSSRVCECRPGLFCRTNVTNTCTRCQHHSTCKPGFGVKIRGTSTNDVTCEECPPGTFSDQNSSTDICKPHT
;
A
#
# COMPACT_ATOMS: atom_id res chain seq x y z
N HIS A 1 33.27 -26.17 -4.25
CA HIS A 1 32.60 -27.47 -4.55
C HIS A 1 32.35 -27.56 -6.06
N PRO A 2 32.15 -28.75 -6.66
CA PRO A 2 31.89 -28.89 -8.11
C PRO A 2 30.66 -28.13 -8.64
N CYS A 3 29.83 -27.57 -7.75
CA CYS A 3 28.70 -26.73 -8.11
C CYS A 3 29.08 -25.29 -8.49
N ASP A 4 30.20 -24.79 -7.96
CA ASP A 4 30.59 -23.37 -8.10
C ASP A 4 31.14 -23.05 -9.50
N THR A 5 31.30 -24.07 -10.36
CA THR A 5 31.71 -23.91 -11.77
C THR A 5 30.57 -23.47 -12.67
N PHE A 6 29.31 -23.56 -12.21
CA PHE A 6 28.13 -23.17 -12.96
C PHE A 6 27.54 -21.87 -12.42
N GLU A 7 27.22 -20.94 -13.32
CA GLU A 7 26.67 -19.63 -12.95
C GLU A 7 25.33 -19.77 -12.23
N ASN A 8 25.17 -19.10 -11.09
CA ASN A 8 23.97 -19.17 -10.22
C ASN A 8 23.73 -20.54 -9.57
N TRP A 9 24.76 -21.38 -9.43
CA TRP A 9 24.69 -22.61 -8.64
C TRP A 9 25.52 -22.48 -7.36
N PHE A 10 25.04 -23.10 -6.29
CA PHE A 10 25.73 -23.17 -5.01
C PHE A 10 25.54 -24.55 -4.38
N TYR A 11 26.48 -24.99 -3.56
CA TYR A 11 26.31 -26.22 -2.77
C TYR A 11 25.55 -25.91 -1.47
N ASP A 12 24.43 -26.59 -1.24
CA ASP A 12 23.67 -26.48 0.00
C ASP A 12 24.00 -27.65 0.94
N GLU A 13 24.64 -27.35 2.06
CA GLU A 13 25.04 -28.35 3.06
C GLU A 13 23.84 -29.08 3.67
N THR A 14 22.68 -28.40 3.77
CA THR A 14 21.46 -28.99 4.34
C THR A 14 20.89 -30.06 3.41
N SER A 15 20.92 -29.80 2.09
CA SER A 15 20.43 -30.71 1.06
C SER A 15 21.51 -31.66 0.52
N GLN A 16 22.78 -31.48 0.92
CA GLN A 16 23.96 -32.19 0.42
C GLN A 16 24.01 -32.27 -1.12
N SER A 17 23.62 -31.19 -1.79
CA SER A 17 23.45 -31.14 -3.25
C SER A 17 23.75 -29.75 -3.81
N CYS A 18 24.08 -29.69 -5.10
CA CYS A 18 24.06 -28.44 -5.84
C CYS A 18 22.61 -27.94 -5.98
N CYS A 19 22.40 -26.66 -5.68
CA CYS A 19 21.13 -25.97 -5.84
C CYS A 19 21.31 -24.77 -6.75
N TYR A 20 20.31 -24.51 -7.59
CA TYR A 20 20.22 -23.32 -8.41
C TYR A 20 19.65 -22.15 -7.59
N GLN A 21 20.25 -20.97 -7.74
CA GLN A 21 19.78 -19.72 -7.16
C GLN A 21 18.88 -19.00 -8.15
N CYS A 22 17.58 -18.95 -7.84
CA CYS A 22 16.63 -18.25 -8.69
C CYS A 22 17.00 -16.75 -8.83
N PRO A 23 16.87 -16.18 -10.04
CA PRO A 23 17.17 -14.78 -10.28
C PRO A 23 16.21 -13.85 -9.53
N SER A 24 16.62 -12.57 -9.41
CA SER A 24 15.78 -11.55 -8.78
C SER A 24 14.42 -11.44 -9.50
N GLY A 25 13.34 -11.39 -8.73
CA GLY A 25 11.97 -11.41 -9.26
C GLY A 25 11.32 -12.79 -9.26
N TYR A 26 12.07 -13.85 -8.96
CA TYR A 26 11.57 -15.23 -8.89
C TYR A 26 11.57 -15.78 -7.47
N VAL A 27 10.65 -16.69 -7.21
CA VAL A 27 10.52 -17.47 -5.98
C VAL A 27 10.85 -18.93 -6.27
N LYS A 28 11.58 -19.57 -5.36
CA LYS A 28 11.86 -21.00 -5.44
C LYS A 28 10.65 -21.84 -5.05
N LYS A 29 10.28 -22.83 -5.87
CA LYS A 29 9.21 -23.79 -5.57
C LYS A 29 9.61 -24.80 -4.51
N LYS A 30 10.90 -25.13 -4.45
CA LYS A 30 11.47 -26.09 -3.50
C LYS A 30 12.68 -25.50 -2.78
N ALA A 31 13.08 -26.12 -1.67
CA ALA A 31 14.16 -25.61 -0.82
C ALA A 31 15.50 -25.49 -1.58
N CYS A 32 15.81 -26.51 -2.41
CA CYS A 32 16.97 -26.61 -3.28
C CYS A 32 16.52 -26.77 -4.75
N PRO A 33 16.38 -25.68 -5.52
CA PRO A 33 16.09 -25.73 -6.96
C PRO A 33 17.15 -26.53 -7.72
N GLN A 34 16.77 -27.31 -8.72
CA GLN A 34 17.68 -28.07 -9.58
C GLN A 34 17.36 -27.89 -11.07
N ASP A 35 16.14 -27.49 -11.39
CA ASP A 35 15.69 -27.13 -12.72
C ASP A 35 15.43 -25.61 -12.76
N PRO A 36 16.27 -24.80 -13.42
CA PRO A 36 16.09 -23.35 -13.52
C PRO A 36 14.72 -22.93 -14.07
N ASP A 37 14.17 -23.70 -15.03
CA ASP A 37 12.89 -23.41 -15.66
C ASP A 37 11.71 -23.94 -14.84
N GLY A 38 11.89 -25.11 -14.22
CA GLY A 38 10.85 -25.79 -13.47
C GLY A 38 10.70 -25.34 -12.01
N ASP A 39 11.78 -24.96 -11.35
CA ASP A 39 11.81 -24.71 -9.90
C ASP A 39 11.81 -23.23 -9.51
N CYS A 40 11.98 -22.31 -10.46
CA CYS A 40 11.83 -20.88 -10.26
C CYS A 40 10.51 -20.41 -10.85
N MET A 41 9.74 -19.60 -10.11
CA MET A 41 8.47 -19.07 -10.58
C MET A 41 8.31 -17.58 -10.27
N THR A 42 7.52 -16.91 -11.09
CA THR A 42 7.00 -15.57 -10.78
C THR A 42 5.74 -15.68 -9.92
N CYS A 43 5.41 -14.60 -9.23
CA CYS A 43 4.15 -14.53 -8.50
C CYS A 43 2.96 -14.50 -9.47
N GLY A 44 1.86 -15.13 -9.05
CA GLY A 44 0.65 -15.24 -9.84
C GLY A 44 -0.10 -13.91 -9.97
N PRO A 45 -1.25 -13.91 -10.68
CA PRO A 45 -2.14 -12.75 -10.73
C PRO A 45 -2.61 -12.37 -9.31
N ASP A 46 -2.78 -11.06 -9.07
CA ASP A 46 -3.11 -10.48 -7.75
C ASP A 46 -2.15 -10.88 -6.62
N GLN A 47 -0.89 -11.18 -6.94
CA GLN A 47 0.19 -11.40 -5.99
C GLN A 47 1.42 -10.55 -6.34
N TYR A 48 2.20 -10.23 -5.32
CA TYR A 48 3.45 -9.51 -5.46
C TYR A 48 4.57 -10.24 -4.72
N LEU A 49 5.79 -10.08 -5.23
CA LEU A 49 6.99 -10.59 -4.59
C LEU A 49 7.30 -9.75 -3.35
N ASN A 50 7.16 -10.37 -2.17
CA ASN A 50 7.53 -9.76 -0.91
C ASN A 50 8.95 -10.17 -0.50
N ASN A 51 9.87 -9.20 -0.59
CA ASN A 51 11.27 -9.34 -0.20
C ASN A 51 11.57 -8.88 1.24
N ALA A 52 10.55 -8.57 2.05
CA ALA A 52 10.74 -8.15 3.44
C ALA A 52 11.24 -9.29 4.36
N PHE A 53 11.09 -10.54 3.93
CA PHE A 53 11.53 -11.72 4.66
C PHE A 53 12.86 -12.26 4.10
N GLN A 54 13.61 -12.99 4.93
CA GLN A 54 14.86 -13.66 4.53
C GLN A 54 14.65 -14.65 3.36
N LYS A 55 13.43 -15.17 3.20
CA LYS A 55 13.02 -15.97 2.05
C LYS A 55 11.95 -15.21 1.27
N PRO A 56 12.24 -14.77 0.03
CA PRO A 56 11.25 -14.15 -0.83
C PRO A 56 10.03 -15.06 -1.02
N ARG A 57 8.84 -14.48 -0.98
CA ARG A 57 7.57 -15.20 -1.17
C ARG A 57 6.55 -14.35 -1.91
N CYS A 58 5.55 -14.99 -2.47
CA CYS A 58 4.42 -14.30 -3.10
C CYS A 58 3.34 -14.00 -2.08
N ASP A 59 3.07 -12.73 -1.83
CA ASP A 59 2.00 -12.27 -0.96
C ASP A 59 0.82 -11.77 -1.79
N ALA A 60 -0.40 -12.02 -1.31
CA ALA A 60 -1.61 -11.56 -1.99
C ALA A 60 -1.73 -10.03 -1.93
N CYS A 61 -2.16 -9.43 -3.04
CA CYS A 61 -2.54 -8.03 -3.07
C CYS A 61 -3.85 -7.79 -2.32
N VAL A 62 -3.95 -6.67 -1.60
CA VAL A 62 -5.21 -6.23 -1.00
C VAL A 62 -6.25 -5.95 -2.08
N SER A 63 -7.54 -6.01 -1.75
CA SER A 63 -8.63 -5.72 -2.69
C SER A 63 -9.40 -4.48 -2.24
N CYS A 64 -9.45 -3.46 -3.08
CA CYS A 64 -10.16 -2.21 -2.79
C CYS A 64 -11.67 -2.31 -3.07
N SER A 65 -12.10 -3.29 -3.88
CA SER A 65 -13.49 -3.42 -4.33
C SER A 65 -14.44 -4.02 -3.30
N LYS A 66 -13.91 -4.58 -2.20
CA LYS A 66 -14.73 -5.17 -1.13
C LYS A 66 -15.44 -4.11 -0.29
N GLU A 67 -14.85 -2.93 -0.16
CA GLU A 67 -15.39 -1.84 0.65
C GLU A 67 -15.85 -0.69 -0.26
N PRO A 68 -17.11 -0.23 -0.14
CA PRO A 68 -17.66 0.82 -1.00
C PRO A 68 -17.02 2.20 -0.78
N ASP A 69 -16.20 2.38 0.25
CA ASP A 69 -15.54 3.65 0.55
C ASP A 69 -14.07 3.69 0.15
N LEU A 70 -13.53 2.56 -0.34
CA LEU A 70 -12.16 2.47 -0.84
C LEU A 70 -12.09 2.71 -2.35
N VAL A 71 -10.96 3.24 -2.77
CA VAL A 71 -10.51 3.36 -4.17
C VAL A 71 -9.08 2.86 -4.30
N GLU A 72 -8.76 2.34 -5.48
CA GLU A 72 -7.40 1.96 -5.82
C GLU A 72 -6.56 3.23 -6.09
N LYS A 73 -5.53 3.44 -5.26
CA LYS A 73 -4.54 4.50 -5.43
C LYS A 73 -3.38 4.04 -6.29
N GLN A 74 -2.95 2.80 -6.05
CA GLN A 74 -1.85 2.16 -6.77
C GLN A 74 -2.26 0.73 -7.13
N PRO A 75 -2.08 0.30 -8.39
CA PRO A 75 -2.41 -1.06 -8.80
C PRO A 75 -1.44 -2.08 -8.19
N CYS A 76 -1.88 -3.33 -8.11
CA CYS A 76 -1.01 -4.47 -7.79
C CYS A 76 0.05 -4.61 -8.89
N SER A 77 1.31 -4.80 -8.52
CA SER A 77 2.41 -5.10 -9.45
C SER A 77 3.19 -6.34 -8.99
N PHE A 78 4.12 -6.80 -9.82
CA PHE A 78 4.94 -7.97 -9.50
C PHE A 78 5.81 -7.79 -8.24
N ASN A 79 6.10 -6.56 -7.81
CA ASN A 79 7.01 -6.25 -6.69
C ASN A 79 6.37 -5.35 -5.62
N SER A 80 5.11 -4.95 -5.80
CA SER A 80 4.43 -4.04 -4.89
C SER A 80 2.96 -4.44 -4.78
N SER A 81 2.44 -4.40 -3.55
CA SER A 81 1.02 -4.64 -3.32
C SER A 81 0.19 -3.51 -3.90
N ARG A 82 -1.08 -3.81 -4.22
CA ARG A 82 -2.11 -2.79 -4.45
C ARG A 82 -2.19 -1.88 -3.23
N VAL A 83 -2.42 -0.58 -3.42
CA VAL A 83 -2.70 0.36 -2.31
C VAL A 83 -4.12 0.89 -2.47
N CYS A 84 -4.92 0.72 -1.43
CA CYS A 84 -6.26 1.26 -1.32
C CYS A 84 -6.28 2.46 -0.38
N GLU A 85 -7.06 3.48 -0.72
CA GLU A 85 -7.31 4.62 0.17
C GLU A 85 -8.79 4.99 0.18
N CYS A 86 -9.20 5.75 1.20
CA CYS A 86 -10.56 6.25 1.28
C CYS A 86 -10.86 7.22 0.14
N ARG A 87 -12.08 7.16 -0.38
CA ARG A 87 -12.58 8.08 -1.42
C ARG A 87 -12.50 9.54 -0.98
N PRO A 88 -12.46 10.50 -1.94
CA PRO A 88 -12.50 11.92 -1.63
C PRO A 88 -13.65 12.29 -0.70
N GLY A 89 -13.36 13.12 0.32
CA GLY A 89 -14.31 13.49 1.37
C GLY A 89 -14.33 12.54 2.58
N LEU A 90 -13.52 11.48 2.57
CA LEU A 90 -13.31 10.58 3.69
C LEU A 90 -11.82 10.49 4.06
N PHE A 91 -11.55 10.12 5.31
CA PHE A 91 -10.22 9.78 5.81
C PHE A 91 -10.22 8.40 6.47
N CYS A 92 -9.04 7.79 6.52
CA CYS A 92 -8.86 6.49 7.13
C CYS A 92 -8.75 6.59 8.66
N ARG A 93 -9.76 6.10 9.36
CA ARG A 93 -9.77 6.04 10.83
C ARG A 93 -9.02 4.82 11.38
N THR A 94 -9.00 3.73 10.64
CA THR A 94 -8.31 2.49 11.05
C THR A 94 -7.45 1.99 9.90
N ASN A 95 -6.18 2.37 9.92
CA ASN A 95 -5.22 2.02 8.89
C ASN A 95 -4.73 0.58 9.04
N VAL A 96 -4.57 -0.11 7.92
CA VAL A 96 -3.94 -1.43 7.81
C VAL A 96 -2.96 -1.37 6.65
N THR A 97 -1.95 -2.23 6.64
CA THR A 97 -0.94 -2.25 5.56
C THR A 97 -1.59 -2.24 4.18
N ASN A 98 -1.28 -1.20 3.40
CA ASN A 98 -1.78 -0.95 2.04
C ASN A 98 -3.30 -0.73 1.91
N THR A 99 -4.06 -0.58 2.99
CA THR A 99 -5.53 -0.39 2.92
C THR A 99 -6.09 0.34 4.15
N CYS A 100 -7.41 0.54 4.19
CA CYS A 100 -8.10 1.04 5.36
C CYS A 100 -9.28 0.13 5.71
N THR A 101 -9.41 -0.25 6.98
CA THR A 101 -10.57 -1.04 7.44
C THR A 101 -11.79 -0.18 7.67
N ARG A 102 -11.61 1.12 7.93
CA ARG A 102 -12.70 2.03 8.26
C ARG A 102 -12.44 3.43 7.75
N CYS A 103 -13.15 3.80 6.69
CA CYS A 103 -13.24 5.17 6.21
C CYS A 103 -14.30 5.95 7.01
N GLN A 104 -14.06 7.23 7.23
CA GLN A 104 -14.99 8.14 7.90
C GLN A 104 -15.03 9.46 7.13
N HIS A 105 -16.21 10.08 7.05
CA HIS A 105 -16.36 11.41 6.47
C HIS A 105 -15.47 12.43 7.17
N HIS A 106 -14.93 13.34 6.38
CA HIS A 106 -14.24 14.52 6.91
C HIS A 106 -15.18 15.35 7.79
N SER A 107 -14.64 15.89 8.87
CA SER A 107 -15.32 16.83 9.75
C SER A 107 -15.68 18.11 9.00
N THR A 108 -16.85 18.66 9.31
CA THR A 108 -17.29 19.95 8.79
C THR A 108 -16.94 21.07 9.78
N CYS A 109 -16.33 22.15 9.28
CA CYS A 109 -16.20 23.39 10.02
C CYS A 109 -17.55 24.09 10.09
N LYS A 110 -17.98 24.42 11.31
CA LYS A 110 -19.24 25.13 11.57
C LYS A 110 -19.14 26.62 11.20
N PRO A 111 -20.26 27.35 11.07
CA PRO A 111 -20.23 28.80 10.91
C PRO A 111 -19.36 29.50 11.96
N GLY A 112 -18.62 30.51 11.54
CA GLY A 112 -17.55 31.17 12.31
C GLY A 112 -16.19 30.46 12.26
N PHE A 113 -16.12 29.25 11.70
CA PHE A 113 -14.88 28.49 11.51
C PHE A 113 -14.68 28.14 10.04
N GLY A 114 -13.43 28.21 9.59
CA GLY A 114 -13.00 27.79 8.26
C GLY A 114 -12.00 26.66 8.31
N VAL A 115 -11.80 26.00 7.18
CA VAL A 115 -10.77 24.97 7.02
C VAL A 115 -9.39 25.61 7.10
N LYS A 116 -8.61 25.22 8.12
CA LYS A 116 -7.18 25.55 8.25
C LYS A 116 -6.31 24.55 7.50
N ILE A 117 -6.56 23.26 7.76
CA ILE A 117 -5.83 22.15 7.15
C ILE A 117 -6.86 21.29 6.43
N ARG A 118 -6.66 21.09 5.13
CA ARG A 118 -7.52 20.23 4.31
C ARG A 118 -7.35 18.77 4.75
N GLY A 119 -8.49 18.07 4.84
CA GLY A 119 -8.49 16.63 5.06
C GLY A 119 -7.83 15.89 3.89
N THR A 120 -7.21 14.76 4.19
CA THR A 120 -6.62 13.83 3.23
C THR A 120 -7.29 12.46 3.36
N SER A 121 -6.88 11.49 2.55
CA SER A 121 -7.34 10.10 2.70
C SER A 121 -6.90 9.45 4.02
N THR A 122 -6.01 10.08 4.79
CA THR A 122 -5.53 9.59 6.09
C THR A 122 -5.81 10.51 7.27
N ASN A 123 -5.97 11.81 7.01
CA ASN A 123 -6.15 12.82 8.06
C ASN A 123 -7.48 13.53 7.89
N ASP A 124 -8.12 13.85 9.02
CA ASP A 124 -9.33 14.65 9.03
C ASP A 124 -9.04 16.15 8.78
N VAL A 125 -10.10 16.90 8.49
CA VAL A 125 -10.08 18.36 8.36
C VAL A 125 -9.81 19.00 9.72
N THR A 126 -8.93 20.01 9.74
CA THR A 126 -8.72 20.87 10.90
C THR A 126 -9.37 22.22 10.66
N CYS A 127 -10.25 22.62 11.57
CA CYS A 127 -10.92 23.91 11.54
C CYS A 127 -10.21 24.93 12.41
N GLU A 128 -10.30 26.20 12.02
CA GLU A 128 -9.91 27.35 12.84
C GLU A 128 -10.98 28.42 12.86
N GLU A 129 -11.01 29.20 13.93
CA GLU A 129 -11.89 30.37 14.03
C GLU A 129 -11.47 31.42 13.00
N CYS A 130 -12.45 32.04 12.35
CA CYS A 130 -12.15 33.05 11.35
C CYS A 130 -11.52 34.30 11.98
N PRO A 131 -10.34 34.72 11.51
CA PRO A 131 -9.70 35.92 12.02
C PRO A 131 -10.53 37.18 11.71
N PRO A 132 -10.33 38.27 12.47
CA PRO A 132 -11.02 39.53 12.23
C PRO A 132 -10.91 39.99 10.77
N GLY A 133 -12.05 40.37 10.18
CA GLY A 133 -12.15 40.75 8.77
C GLY A 133 -12.48 39.57 7.83
N THR A 134 -12.65 38.36 8.36
CA THR A 134 -13.07 37.18 7.59
C THR A 134 -14.25 36.45 8.26
N PHE A 135 -15.05 35.72 7.47
CA PHE A 135 -16.21 34.97 7.92
C PHE A 135 -16.34 33.61 7.24
N SER A 136 -17.17 32.75 7.82
CA SER A 136 -17.66 31.50 7.26
C SER A 136 -19.10 31.32 7.73
N ASP A 137 -20.05 31.17 6.80
CA ASP A 137 -21.49 31.17 7.05
C ASP A 137 -22.15 29.79 6.94
N GLN A 138 -21.37 28.76 6.60
CA GLN A 138 -21.88 27.43 6.26
C GLN A 138 -21.11 26.32 6.96
N ASN A 139 -21.76 25.18 7.16
CA ASN A 139 -21.08 23.94 7.53
C ASN A 139 -20.35 23.37 6.31
N SER A 140 -19.02 23.40 6.31
CA SER A 140 -18.24 22.90 5.18
C SER A 140 -16.95 22.22 5.63
N SER A 141 -16.59 21.12 4.97
CA SER A 141 -15.31 20.42 5.13
C SER A 141 -14.22 20.94 4.17
N THR A 142 -14.56 21.91 3.31
CA THR A 142 -13.67 22.44 2.27
C THR A 142 -13.48 23.95 2.31
N ASP A 143 -14.45 24.69 2.85
CA ASP A 143 -14.45 26.15 2.79
C ASP A 143 -13.50 26.75 3.82
N ILE A 144 -12.63 27.64 3.35
CA ILE A 144 -11.80 28.50 4.19
C ILE A 144 -12.58 29.76 4.59
N CYS A 145 -12.08 30.50 5.58
CA CYS A 145 -12.63 31.81 5.91
C CYS A 145 -12.50 32.78 4.73
N LYS A 146 -13.59 33.45 4.38
CA LYS A 146 -13.70 34.39 3.26
C LYS A 146 -13.65 35.83 3.78
N PRO A 147 -13.05 36.79 3.08
CA PRO A 147 -13.04 38.18 3.52
C PRO A 147 -14.45 38.77 3.57
N HIS A 148 -14.70 39.64 4.55
CA HIS A 148 -15.96 40.42 4.60
C HIS A 148 -16.05 41.32 3.36
N THR A 149 -17.28 41.53 2.88
CA THR A 149 -17.61 42.55 1.88
C THR A 149 -18.25 43.75 2.53
#